data_AF-A0A6G0YUJ2-F1
#
_entry.id   AF-A0A6G0YUJ2-F1
#
_cell.length_a   1.000
_cell.length_b   1.000
_cell.length_c   1.000
_cell.angle_alpha   90.00
_cell.angle_beta   90.00
_cell.angle_gamma   90.00
#
_symmetry.space_group_name_H-M   'P 1'
#
loop_
_entity.id
_entity.type
_entity.pdbx_description
1 polymer ?
#
loop_
_entity_poly.entity_id
_entity_poly.type
_entity_poly.pdbx_seq_one_letter_code
_entity_poly.pdbx_strand_id
1 'polypeptide(L)'
;MSFEAVRKSIERIDPSRKSIQGFDPSTLALTLFKMRDDDVSKKHDIVLMIAAYIERGNTVSKMDKNSSPIFANTIKQLIPIYGLVDKPGSNPIAITLSRVAESFPFITCSYCSLVAKHMTVSVDEMHSICEGYPKYMMCQAFTALIPNGEPYTQTLLKAHALFLYNFSLKISNHSMKKKTVQDTWKYMIIVHQRSYMEESKKKDLLKEEKILGINGLQNAVLKASEIFENKYQKYLENDEY
;
A
#
# COMPACT_ATOMS: atom_id res chain seq x y z
N MET A 1 -17.13 -2.94 3.04
CA MET A 1 -16.88 -4.39 3.18
C MET A 1 -16.86 -4.74 4.67
N SER A 2 -17.64 -5.73 5.12
CA SER A 2 -17.60 -6.13 6.55
C SER A 2 -16.35 -6.94 6.84
N PHE A 3 -15.86 -6.88 8.08
CA PHE A 3 -14.69 -7.65 8.54
C PHE A 3 -14.85 -9.17 8.38
N GLU A 4 -16.09 -9.64 8.37
CA GLU A 4 -16.46 -11.03 8.05
C GLU A 4 -16.09 -11.42 6.61
N ALA A 5 -16.21 -10.49 5.67
CA ALA A 5 -15.79 -10.72 4.28
C ALA A 5 -14.26 -10.78 4.15
N VAL A 6 -13.51 -10.07 5.00
CA VAL A 6 -12.04 -10.18 5.07
C VAL A 6 -11.66 -11.57 5.59
N ARG A 7 -12.26 -12.01 6.70
CA ARG A 7 -12.01 -13.34 7.27
C ARG A 7 -12.24 -14.47 6.26
N LYS A 8 -13.41 -14.48 5.59
CA LYS A 8 -13.75 -15.51 4.59
C LYS A 8 -12.81 -15.51 3.38
N SER A 9 -12.30 -14.36 2.97
CA SER A 9 -11.31 -14.29 1.89
C SER A 9 -9.95 -14.88 2.32
N ILE A 10 -9.62 -14.84 3.62
CA ILE A 10 -8.37 -15.40 4.15
C ILE A 10 -8.42 -16.93 4.25
N GLU A 11 -9.56 -17.50 4.63
CA GLU A 11 -9.75 -18.94 4.73
C GLU A 11 -9.67 -19.67 3.36
N ARG A 12 -9.65 -18.94 2.24
CA ARG A 12 -9.57 -19.46 0.87
C ARG A 12 -8.18 -19.37 0.23
N ILE A 13 -7.15 -19.04 1.00
CA ILE A 13 -5.83 -18.75 0.44
C ILE A 13 -5.05 -20.02 0.10
N ASP A 14 -4.48 -20.01 -1.12
CA ASP A 14 -3.56 -21.04 -1.61
C ASP A 14 -2.22 -21.01 -0.85
N PRO A 15 -1.79 -22.13 -0.22
CA PRO A 15 -0.53 -22.22 0.51
C PRO A 15 0.74 -22.13 -0.36
N SER A 16 0.65 -22.17 -1.69
CA SER A 16 1.80 -22.11 -2.60
C SER A 16 2.33 -20.70 -2.91
N ARG A 17 1.74 -19.65 -2.33
CA ARG A 17 2.09 -18.25 -2.60
C ARG A 17 3.51 -17.89 -2.17
N LYS A 18 4.32 -17.39 -3.11
CA LYS A 18 5.66 -16.84 -2.82
C LYS A 18 5.55 -15.64 -1.88
N SER A 19 6.35 -15.61 -0.81
CA SER A 19 6.35 -14.55 0.21
C SER A 19 7.64 -13.71 0.17
N ILE A 20 7.51 -12.42 0.44
CA ILE A 20 8.67 -11.54 0.64
C ILE A 20 9.08 -11.66 2.10
N GLN A 21 10.27 -12.21 2.37
CA GLN A 21 10.76 -12.43 3.74
C GLN A 21 9.76 -13.22 4.62
N GLY A 22 8.98 -14.12 4.03
CA GLY A 22 7.95 -14.87 4.77
C GLY A 22 6.71 -14.06 5.17
N PHE A 23 6.61 -12.77 4.80
CA PHE A 23 5.44 -11.95 5.11
C PHE A 23 4.23 -12.30 4.23
N ASP A 24 3.14 -12.66 4.89
CA ASP A 24 1.82 -12.84 4.31
C ASP A 24 0.82 -11.83 4.93
N PRO A 25 0.26 -10.91 4.14
CA PRO A 25 -0.66 -9.88 4.64
C PRO A 25 -1.95 -10.45 5.23
N SER A 26 -2.39 -11.62 4.77
CA SER A 26 -3.61 -12.25 5.27
C SER A 26 -3.42 -12.87 6.65
N THR A 27 -2.30 -13.58 6.84
CA THR A 27 -1.87 -14.13 8.13
C THR A 27 -1.68 -13.01 9.15
N LEU A 28 -1.01 -11.91 8.78
CA LEU A 28 -0.84 -10.77 9.68
C LEU A 28 -2.19 -10.13 10.05
N ALA A 29 -3.10 -9.97 9.08
CA ALA A 29 -4.44 -9.44 9.36
C ALA A 29 -5.15 -10.30 10.43
N LEU A 30 -5.16 -11.62 10.27
CA LEU A 30 -5.74 -12.54 11.26
C LEU A 30 -5.06 -12.43 12.63
N THR A 31 -3.73 -12.32 12.67
CA THR A 31 -2.99 -12.14 13.92
C THR A 31 -3.45 -10.87 14.63
N LEU A 32 -3.54 -9.75 13.93
CA LEU A 32 -4.01 -8.48 14.50
C LEU A 32 -5.43 -8.58 15.07
N PHE A 33 -6.34 -9.31 14.39
CA PHE A 33 -7.71 -9.54 14.91
C PHE A 33 -7.76 -10.37 16.20
N LYS A 34 -6.73 -11.20 16.45
CA LYS A 34 -6.64 -12.06 17.63
C LYS A 34 -5.93 -11.39 18.82
N MET A 35 -5.23 -10.27 18.61
CA MET A 35 -4.48 -9.58 19.68
C MET A 35 -5.37 -8.75 20.61
N ARG A 36 -6.63 -8.53 20.24
CA ARG A 36 -7.64 -7.81 21.02
C ARG A 36 -8.97 -8.55 20.91
N ASP A 37 -9.66 -8.73 22.03
CA ASP A 37 -11.01 -9.31 22.00
C ASP A 37 -12.05 -8.29 21.52
N ASP A 38 -11.93 -7.04 21.96
CA ASP A 38 -12.88 -5.96 21.63
C ASP A 38 -12.78 -5.49 20.17
N ASP A 39 -13.88 -5.68 19.44
CA ASP A 39 -14.02 -5.42 18.01
C ASP A 39 -13.95 -3.94 17.64
N VAL A 40 -14.35 -3.03 18.54
CA VAL A 40 -14.30 -1.59 18.29
C VAL A 40 -12.85 -1.11 18.43
N SER A 41 -12.18 -1.46 19.52
CA SER A 41 -10.80 -1.07 19.80
C SER A 41 -9.85 -1.60 18.74
N LYS A 42 -9.96 -2.87 18.31
CA LYS A 42 -9.06 -3.42 17.29
C LYS A 42 -9.17 -2.69 15.94
N LYS A 43 -10.38 -2.30 15.53
CA LYS A 43 -10.60 -1.56 14.29
C LYS A 43 -10.02 -0.16 14.38
N HIS A 44 -10.24 0.50 15.51
CA HIS A 44 -9.68 1.82 15.79
C HIS A 44 -8.15 1.80 15.76
N ASP A 45 -7.53 0.84 16.44
CA ASP A 45 -6.07 0.67 16.49
C ASP A 45 -5.50 0.43 15.09
N ILE A 46 -6.12 -0.41 14.26
CA ILE A 46 -5.72 -0.64 12.87
C ILE A 46 -5.73 0.65 12.06
N VAL A 47 -6.81 1.44 12.16
CA VAL A 47 -6.92 2.72 11.46
C VAL A 47 -5.86 3.72 11.93
N LEU A 48 -5.58 3.77 13.24
CA LEU A 48 -4.52 4.61 13.79
C LEU A 48 -3.12 4.19 13.30
N MET A 49 -2.84 2.90 13.24
CA MET A 49 -1.57 2.38 12.69
C MET A 49 -1.42 2.70 11.20
N ILE A 50 -2.50 2.61 10.43
CA ILE A 50 -2.52 3.01 9.01
C ILE A 50 -2.28 4.51 8.87
N ALA A 51 -2.97 5.34 9.66
CA ALA A 51 -2.77 6.79 9.66
C ALA A 51 -1.33 7.16 9.98
N ALA A 52 -0.74 6.50 10.98
CA ALA A 52 0.66 6.67 11.35
C ALA A 52 1.63 6.29 10.22
N TYR A 53 1.37 5.18 9.53
CA TYR A 53 2.18 4.81 8.37
C TYR A 53 2.10 5.85 7.25
N ILE A 54 0.87 6.24 6.86
CA ILE A 54 0.65 7.16 5.74
C ILE A 54 1.25 8.54 6.03
N GLU A 55 1.11 9.02 7.25
CA GLU A 55 1.48 10.40 7.58
C GLU A 55 2.86 10.57 8.21
N ARG A 56 3.45 9.52 8.77
CA ARG A 56 4.74 9.58 9.50
C ARG A 56 5.72 8.48 9.11
N GLY A 57 5.32 7.54 8.26
CA GLY A 57 6.15 6.43 7.81
C GLY A 57 6.29 5.33 8.86
N ASN A 58 7.29 4.47 8.69
CA ASN A 58 7.38 3.19 9.41
C ASN A 58 8.19 3.23 10.72
N THR A 59 8.82 4.36 11.07
CA THR A 59 9.75 4.44 12.21
C THR A 59 9.03 4.90 13.48
N VAL A 60 8.34 3.97 14.14
CA VAL A 60 7.59 4.21 15.39
C VAL A 60 8.48 4.77 16.51
N SER A 61 9.76 4.38 16.56
CA SER A 61 10.71 4.85 17.58
C SER A 61 11.04 6.35 17.49
N LYS A 62 10.74 7.00 16.36
CA LYS A 62 11.04 8.43 16.11
C LYS A 62 9.79 9.28 15.90
N MET A 63 8.59 8.74 16.12
CA MET A 63 7.35 9.47 15.82
C MET A 63 7.11 10.68 16.72
N ASP A 64 7.70 10.70 17.91
CA ASP A 64 7.60 11.85 18.82
C ASP A 64 8.30 13.11 18.29
N LYS A 65 9.31 12.97 17.42
CA LYS A 65 10.05 14.12 16.87
C LYS A 65 9.23 14.93 15.86
N ASN A 66 8.27 14.31 15.18
CA ASN A 66 7.59 14.90 14.02
C ASN A 66 6.06 14.87 14.13
N SER A 67 5.51 14.65 15.34
CA SER A 67 4.07 14.52 15.55
C SER A 67 3.58 15.36 16.72
N SER A 68 2.28 15.62 16.78
CA SER A 68 1.69 16.21 17.98
C SER A 68 1.88 15.27 19.19
N PRO A 69 2.01 15.81 20.42
CA PRO A 69 2.17 14.99 21.62
C PRO A 69 1.04 13.96 21.80
N ILE A 70 -0.20 14.35 21.48
CA ILE A 70 -1.37 13.49 21.55
C ILE A 70 -1.20 12.29 20.60
N PHE A 71 -0.90 12.55 19.32
CA PHE A 71 -0.72 11.50 18.33
C PHE A 71 0.45 10.56 18.69
N ALA A 72 1.59 11.14 19.07
CA ALA A 72 2.76 10.36 19.47
C ALA A 72 2.46 9.47 20.68
N ASN A 73 1.71 9.98 21.66
CA ASN A 73 1.33 9.20 22.84
C ASN A 73 0.37 8.06 22.49
N THR A 74 -0.62 8.32 21.62
CA THR A 74 -1.53 7.27 21.12
C THR A 74 -0.75 6.14 20.45
N ILE A 75 0.19 6.44 19.54
CA ILE A 75 0.98 5.40 18.89
C ILE A 75 1.93 4.70 19.88
N LYS A 76 2.53 5.43 20.84
CA LYS A 76 3.37 4.83 21.90
C LYS A 76 2.62 3.79 22.74
N GLN A 77 1.31 3.96 22.95
CA GLN A 77 0.48 2.98 23.64
C GLN A 77 0.28 1.70 22.80
N LEU A 78 0.21 1.81 21.47
CA LEU A 78 0.03 0.66 20.57
C LEU A 78 1.29 -0.22 20.46
N ILE A 79 2.47 0.33 20.70
CA ILE A 79 3.76 -0.40 20.61
C ILE A 79 3.75 -1.66 21.49
N PRO A 80 3.53 -1.59 22.82
CA PRO A 80 3.52 -2.78 23.68
C PRO A 80 2.33 -3.72 23.41
N ILE A 81 1.21 -3.22 22.89
CA ILE A 81 0.03 -4.04 22.59
C ILE A 81 0.28 -4.95 21.38
N TYR A 82 0.80 -4.38 20.31
CA TYR A 82 0.97 -5.06 19.02
C TYR A 82 2.42 -5.48 18.75
N GLY A 83 3.36 -5.21 19.65
CA GLY A 83 4.78 -5.49 19.45
C GLY A 83 5.34 -4.77 18.21
N LEU A 84 4.98 -3.50 18.03
CA LEU A 84 5.35 -2.73 16.83
C LEU A 84 6.87 -2.52 16.75
N VAL A 85 7.43 -2.77 15.57
CA VAL A 85 8.85 -2.58 15.29
C VAL A 85 9.07 -1.69 14.05
N ASP A 86 10.20 -0.97 14.01
CA ASP A 86 10.55 -0.09 12.89
C ASP A 86 10.90 -0.88 11.61
N LYS A 87 11.45 -2.07 11.75
CA LYS A 87 11.88 -2.94 10.65
C LYS A 87 11.61 -4.40 11.03
N PRO A 88 11.16 -5.23 10.07
CA PRO A 88 10.81 -6.61 10.39
C PRO A 88 12.02 -7.54 10.55
N GLY A 89 13.21 -7.16 10.05
CA GLY A 89 14.37 -8.04 10.02
C GLY A 89 14.07 -9.32 9.22
N SER A 90 14.48 -10.46 9.77
CA SER A 90 14.14 -11.80 9.24
C SER A 90 12.83 -12.37 9.78
N ASN A 91 12.11 -11.65 10.64
CA ASN A 91 10.91 -12.15 11.30
C ASN A 91 9.67 -11.99 10.36
N PRO A 92 9.08 -13.10 9.88
CA PRO A 92 7.94 -13.04 8.96
C PRO A 92 6.66 -12.50 9.62
N ILE A 93 6.53 -12.63 10.94
CA ILE A 93 5.35 -12.19 11.71
C ILE A 93 5.57 -10.85 12.44
N ALA A 94 6.74 -10.22 12.28
CA ALA A 94 6.98 -8.90 12.85
C ALA A 94 5.96 -7.88 12.33
N ILE A 95 5.38 -7.12 13.27
CA ILE A 95 4.34 -6.15 13.00
C ILE A 95 5.01 -4.79 12.80
N THR A 96 5.00 -4.31 11.55
CA THR A 96 5.40 -2.95 11.19
C THR A 96 4.17 -2.20 10.67
N LEU A 97 4.17 -0.88 10.77
CA LEU A 97 3.05 -0.09 10.28
C LEU A 97 2.81 -0.28 8.76
N SER A 98 3.88 -0.43 7.98
CA SER A 98 3.80 -0.74 6.54
C SER A 98 3.14 -2.09 6.27
N ARG A 99 3.46 -3.13 7.08
CA ARG A 99 2.84 -4.45 6.95
C ARG A 99 1.37 -4.42 7.38
N VAL A 100 1.02 -3.64 8.40
CA VAL A 100 -0.39 -3.37 8.76
C VAL A 100 -1.12 -2.73 7.58
N ALA A 101 -0.54 -1.72 6.95
CA ALA A 101 -1.15 -1.05 5.80
C ALA A 101 -1.34 -1.98 4.59
N GLU A 102 -0.37 -2.85 4.30
CA GLU A 102 -0.47 -3.89 3.27
C GLU A 102 -1.48 -4.99 3.60
N SER A 103 -1.70 -5.27 4.89
CA SER A 103 -2.73 -6.20 5.35
C SER A 103 -4.15 -5.66 5.16
N PHE A 104 -4.35 -4.34 5.10
CA PHE A 104 -5.65 -3.69 4.97
C PHE A 104 -5.72 -2.72 3.79
N PRO A 105 -5.47 -3.17 2.55
CA PRO A 105 -5.22 -2.28 1.42
C PRO A 105 -6.40 -1.36 1.09
N PHE A 106 -7.65 -1.83 1.21
CA PHE A 106 -8.83 -1.00 1.03
C PHE A 106 -8.89 0.18 2.02
N ILE A 107 -8.70 -0.10 3.32
CA ILE A 107 -8.75 0.92 4.37
C ILE A 107 -7.60 1.92 4.17
N THR A 108 -6.41 1.40 3.86
CA THR A 108 -5.22 2.21 3.58
C THR A 108 -5.43 3.17 2.42
N CYS A 109 -5.88 2.67 1.26
CA CYS A 109 -6.12 3.51 0.08
C CYS A 109 -7.27 4.51 0.30
N SER A 110 -8.32 4.11 1.02
CA SER A 110 -9.42 5.00 1.40
C SER A 110 -8.93 6.13 2.30
N TYR A 111 -8.04 5.85 3.25
CA TYR A 111 -7.43 6.87 4.10
C TYR A 111 -6.64 7.90 3.27
N CYS A 112 -5.86 7.46 2.28
CA CYS A 112 -5.17 8.37 1.36
C CYS A 112 -6.12 9.29 0.59
N SER A 113 -7.26 8.74 0.14
CA SER A 113 -8.25 9.49 -0.66
C SER A 113 -9.04 10.50 0.17
N LEU A 114 -9.47 10.10 1.37
CA LEU A 114 -10.49 10.82 2.15
C LEU A 114 -9.91 11.67 3.29
N VAL A 115 -8.82 11.25 3.91
CA VAL A 115 -8.40 11.78 5.23
C VAL A 115 -6.97 12.33 5.22
N ALA A 116 -6.03 11.65 4.56
CA ALA A 116 -4.61 11.94 4.67
C ALA A 116 -4.27 13.39 4.32
N LYS A 117 -3.56 14.06 5.23
CA LYS A 117 -3.12 15.46 5.06
C LYS A 117 -1.63 15.59 4.74
N HIS A 118 -0.82 14.65 5.23
CA HIS A 118 0.64 14.76 5.22
C HIS A 118 1.30 13.49 4.68
N MET A 119 1.11 13.21 3.40
CA MET A 119 1.77 12.08 2.74
C MET A 119 3.23 12.40 2.40
N THR A 120 4.09 11.37 2.39
CA THR A 120 5.52 11.49 2.02
C THR A 120 5.74 12.16 0.67
N VAL A 121 4.94 11.77 -0.33
CA VAL A 121 4.77 12.52 -1.58
C VAL A 121 3.43 13.21 -1.47
N SER A 122 3.41 14.53 -1.52
CA SER A 122 2.17 15.28 -1.38
C SER A 122 1.29 15.13 -2.64
N VAL A 123 0.01 15.47 -2.49
CA VAL A 123 -0.94 15.49 -3.63
C VAL A 123 -0.47 16.48 -4.68
N ASP A 124 -0.08 17.68 -4.26
CA ASP A 124 0.39 18.74 -5.16
C ASP A 124 1.66 18.31 -5.90
N GLU A 125 2.59 17.63 -5.23
CA GLU A 125 3.77 17.05 -5.88
C GLU A 125 3.37 16.02 -6.94
N MET A 126 2.47 15.09 -6.63
CA MET A 126 2.00 14.13 -7.63
C MET A 126 1.21 14.79 -8.76
N HIS A 127 0.43 15.83 -8.50
CA HIS A 127 -0.31 16.58 -9.51
C HIS A 127 0.61 17.40 -10.41
N SER A 128 1.74 17.87 -9.89
CA SER A 128 2.79 18.52 -10.70
C SER A 128 3.45 17.54 -11.69
N ILE A 129 3.47 16.24 -11.37
CA ILE A 129 4.00 15.18 -12.23
C ILE A 129 2.92 14.69 -13.20
N CYS A 130 1.72 14.42 -12.69
CA CYS A 130 0.57 13.94 -13.41
C CYS A 130 -0.69 14.60 -12.85
N GLU A 131 -1.17 15.62 -13.54
CA GLU A 131 -2.38 16.34 -13.15
C GLU A 131 -3.57 15.38 -12.95
N GLY A 132 -4.25 15.52 -11.81
CA GLY A 132 -5.38 14.66 -11.46
C GLY A 132 -5.01 13.25 -11.01
N TYR A 133 -3.74 12.97 -10.68
CA TYR A 133 -3.33 11.66 -10.17
C TYR A 133 -4.24 11.19 -9.00
N PRO A 134 -4.80 9.97 -9.05
CA PRO A 134 -5.73 9.51 -8.02
C PRO A 134 -5.07 9.35 -6.65
N LYS A 135 -5.59 10.05 -5.63
CA LYS A 135 -5.10 9.93 -4.24
C LYS A 135 -5.20 8.49 -3.71
N TYR A 136 -6.20 7.75 -4.15
CA TYR A 136 -6.41 6.34 -3.77
C TYR A 136 -5.24 5.43 -4.22
N MET A 137 -4.46 5.83 -5.23
CA MET A 137 -3.26 5.11 -5.70
C MET A 137 -1.97 5.53 -4.95
N MET A 138 -2.02 6.52 -4.06
CA MET A 138 -0.85 7.10 -3.38
C MET A 138 -0.42 6.31 -2.14
N CYS A 139 -0.36 4.98 -2.23
CA CYS A 139 0.20 4.09 -1.21
C CYS A 139 0.58 2.74 -1.81
N GLN A 140 1.67 2.11 -1.32
CA GLN A 140 2.11 0.77 -1.75
C GLN A 140 1.03 -0.32 -1.63
N ALA A 141 0.10 -0.17 -0.68
CA ALA A 141 -0.99 -1.12 -0.48
C ALA A 141 -1.95 -1.18 -1.69
N PHE A 142 -2.02 -0.14 -2.54
CA PHE A 142 -2.85 -0.12 -3.74
C PHE A 142 -2.49 -1.25 -4.71
N THR A 143 -1.24 -1.69 -4.75
CA THR A 143 -0.80 -2.82 -5.59
C THR A 143 -1.66 -4.07 -5.42
N ALA A 144 -2.09 -4.36 -4.18
CA ALA A 144 -2.94 -5.50 -3.88
C ALA A 144 -4.38 -5.35 -4.40
N LEU A 145 -4.81 -4.13 -4.74
CA LEU A 145 -6.13 -3.81 -5.27
C LEU A 145 -6.20 -3.83 -6.80
N ILE A 146 -5.06 -4.04 -7.49
CA ILE A 146 -5.04 -4.12 -8.95
C ILE A 146 -5.53 -5.52 -9.37
N PRO A 147 -6.57 -5.62 -10.23
CA PRO A 147 -7.06 -6.90 -10.74
C PRO A 147 -6.04 -7.61 -11.62
N ASN A 148 -6.01 -8.95 -11.56
CA ASN A 148 -5.19 -9.80 -12.43
C ASN A 148 -5.95 -10.15 -13.72
N GLY A 149 -5.22 -10.26 -14.84
CA GLY A 149 -5.75 -10.80 -16.09
C GLY A 149 -6.73 -9.88 -16.85
N GLU A 150 -6.89 -8.64 -16.41
CA GLU A 150 -7.75 -7.66 -17.08
C GLU A 150 -6.95 -6.89 -18.15
N PRO A 151 -7.58 -6.44 -19.26
CA PRO A 151 -6.88 -5.72 -20.32
C PRO A 151 -6.15 -4.45 -19.84
N TYR A 152 -6.62 -3.85 -18.75
CA TYR A 152 -6.08 -2.63 -18.14
C TYR A 152 -5.11 -2.87 -16.98
N THR A 153 -4.84 -4.13 -16.61
CA THR A 153 -3.96 -4.49 -15.48
C THR A 153 -2.58 -3.84 -15.61
N GLN A 154 -1.96 -3.95 -16.79
CA GLN A 154 -0.61 -3.40 -16.98
C GLN A 154 -0.59 -1.87 -16.95
N THR A 155 -1.63 -1.22 -17.48
CA THR A 155 -1.77 0.23 -17.38
C THR A 155 -1.86 0.70 -15.93
N LEU A 156 -2.60 -0.02 -15.08
CA LEU A 156 -2.67 0.26 -13.64
C LEU A 156 -1.33 0.06 -12.93
N LEU A 157 -0.61 -1.03 -13.24
CA LEU A 157 0.70 -1.31 -12.65
C LEU A 157 1.71 -0.21 -12.99
N LYS A 158 1.81 0.19 -14.26
CA LYS A 158 2.67 1.31 -14.70
C LYS A 158 2.28 2.64 -14.04
N ALA A 159 0.98 2.97 -14.02
CA ALA A 159 0.48 4.18 -13.38
C ALA A 159 0.77 4.21 -11.87
N HIS A 160 0.67 3.06 -11.19
CA HIS A 160 1.01 2.95 -9.78
C HIS A 160 2.52 3.02 -9.54
N ALA A 161 3.33 2.37 -10.39
CA ALA A 161 4.78 2.41 -10.30
C ALA A 161 5.34 3.83 -10.40
N LEU A 162 4.67 4.74 -11.13
CA LEU A 162 5.01 6.17 -11.13
C LEU A 162 5.00 6.77 -9.71
N PHE A 163 3.95 6.52 -8.93
CA PHE A 163 3.89 6.97 -7.54
C PHE A 163 4.95 6.28 -6.68
N LEU A 164 5.05 4.94 -6.76
CA LEU A 164 5.98 4.19 -5.93
C LEU A 164 7.43 4.60 -6.15
N TYR A 165 7.78 4.93 -7.40
CA TYR A 165 9.09 5.46 -7.72
C TYR A 165 9.37 6.80 -7.01
N ASN A 166 8.46 7.77 -7.11
CA ASN A 166 8.60 9.08 -6.46
C ASN A 166 8.61 8.94 -4.93
N PHE A 167 7.81 8.03 -4.39
CA PHE A 167 7.83 7.68 -2.98
C PHE A 167 9.20 7.09 -2.57
N SER A 168 9.73 6.15 -3.35
CA SER A 168 11.04 5.54 -3.11
C SER A 168 12.19 6.57 -3.12
N LEU A 169 12.15 7.56 -4.02
CA LEU A 169 13.14 8.65 -4.02
C LEU A 169 13.12 9.46 -2.73
N LYS A 170 11.91 9.85 -2.28
CA LYS A 170 11.72 10.62 -1.03
C LYS A 170 12.22 9.87 0.21
N ILE A 171 11.92 8.58 0.33
CA ILE A 171 12.33 7.82 1.53
C ILE A 171 13.81 7.46 1.55
N SER A 172 14.46 7.33 0.39
CA SER A 172 15.85 6.89 0.29
C SER A 172 16.85 8.05 0.20
N ASN A 173 16.39 9.31 0.12
CA ASN A 173 17.22 10.49 -0.13
C ASN A 173 18.18 10.29 -1.32
N HIS A 174 17.77 9.55 -2.34
CA HIS A 174 18.59 9.24 -3.50
C HIS A 174 18.17 10.07 -4.72
N SER A 175 19.16 10.44 -5.54
CA SER A 175 18.93 10.81 -6.92
C SER A 175 18.39 9.61 -7.72
N MET A 176 17.76 9.87 -8.86
CA MET A 176 17.22 8.83 -9.76
C MET A 176 18.26 7.73 -10.04
N LYS A 177 18.01 6.50 -9.56
CA LYS A 177 18.84 5.32 -9.83
C LYS A 177 18.02 4.27 -10.57
N LYS A 178 18.58 3.69 -11.64
CA LYS A 178 18.02 2.53 -12.38
C LYS A 178 17.56 1.43 -11.40
N LYS A 179 18.41 1.12 -10.42
CA LYS A 179 18.13 0.13 -9.38
C LYS A 179 16.84 0.42 -8.59
N THR A 180 16.54 1.67 -8.28
CA THR A 180 15.31 2.03 -7.55
C THR A 180 14.06 1.68 -8.35
N VAL A 181 14.09 1.88 -9.68
CA VAL A 181 12.98 1.53 -10.57
C VAL A 181 12.79 0.01 -10.60
N GLN A 182 13.89 -0.74 -10.78
CA GLN A 182 13.87 -2.21 -10.81
C GLN A 182 13.38 -2.81 -9.49
N ASP A 183 13.93 -2.37 -8.36
CA ASP A 183 13.55 -2.87 -7.03
C ASP A 183 12.07 -2.57 -6.72
N THR A 184 11.59 -1.37 -7.08
CA THR A 184 10.18 -0.98 -6.92
C THR A 184 9.27 -1.85 -7.77
N TRP A 185 9.63 -2.05 -9.05
CA TRP A 185 8.85 -2.88 -9.97
C TRP A 185 8.79 -4.33 -9.50
N LYS A 186 9.93 -4.92 -9.15
CA LYS A 186 10.03 -6.28 -8.63
C LYS A 186 9.16 -6.50 -7.41
N TYR A 187 9.27 -5.60 -6.43
CA TYR A 187 8.45 -5.66 -5.22
C TYR A 187 6.96 -5.57 -5.56
N MET A 188 6.57 -4.59 -6.40
CA MET A 188 5.18 -4.40 -6.82
C MET A 188 4.59 -5.65 -7.50
N ILE A 189 5.31 -6.27 -8.44
CA ILE A 189 4.85 -7.49 -9.13
C ILE A 189 4.62 -8.63 -8.14
N ILE A 190 5.52 -8.83 -7.18
CA ILE A 190 5.33 -9.87 -6.14
C ILE A 190 4.09 -9.57 -5.29
N VAL A 191 3.87 -8.31 -4.90
CA VAL A 191 2.68 -7.91 -4.11
C VAL A 191 1.38 -8.09 -4.91
N HIS A 192 1.40 -7.77 -6.19
CA HIS A 192 0.24 -7.89 -7.07
C HIS A 192 -0.21 -9.35 -7.20
N GLN A 193 0.75 -10.25 -7.48
CA GLN A 193 0.51 -11.68 -7.66
C GLN A 193 0.02 -12.36 -6.36
N ARG A 194 0.44 -11.89 -5.19
CA ARG A 194 0.08 -12.51 -3.89
C ARG A 194 -1.20 -11.97 -3.26
N SER A 195 -1.87 -10.99 -3.87
CA SER A 195 -3.06 -10.38 -3.27
C SER A 195 -4.10 -11.44 -2.89
N TYR A 196 -4.65 -11.36 -1.68
CA TYR A 196 -5.68 -12.28 -1.19
C TYR A 196 -7.10 -11.78 -1.48
N MET A 197 -7.24 -10.61 -2.10
CA MET A 197 -8.55 -10.05 -2.42
C MET A 197 -9.14 -10.68 -3.69
N GLU A 198 -10.44 -10.93 -3.66
CA GLU A 198 -11.18 -11.44 -4.82
C GLU A 198 -11.18 -10.41 -5.96
N GLU A 199 -10.97 -10.89 -7.19
CA GLU A 199 -10.84 -10.04 -8.39
C GLU A 199 -12.09 -9.20 -8.66
N SER A 200 -13.29 -9.72 -8.37
CA SER A 200 -14.55 -8.95 -8.46
C SER A 200 -14.54 -7.74 -7.52
N LYS A 201 -14.15 -7.94 -6.25
CA LYS A 201 -14.06 -6.85 -5.27
C LYS A 201 -13.03 -5.80 -5.66
N LYS A 202 -11.87 -6.22 -6.19
CA LYS A 202 -10.87 -5.28 -6.72
C LYS A 202 -11.48 -4.39 -7.80
N LYS A 203 -12.23 -4.97 -8.74
CA LYS A 203 -12.93 -4.23 -9.79
C LYS A 203 -14.00 -3.27 -9.26
N ASP A 204 -14.79 -3.72 -8.28
CA ASP A 204 -15.81 -2.86 -7.66
C ASP A 204 -15.19 -1.66 -6.98
N LEU A 205 -14.09 -1.85 -6.24
CA LEU A 205 -13.33 -0.76 -5.63
C LEU A 205 -12.78 0.24 -6.65
N LEU A 206 -12.25 -0.24 -7.78
CA LEU A 206 -11.79 0.67 -8.84
C LEU A 206 -12.94 1.50 -9.44
N LYS A 207 -14.15 0.95 -9.51
CA LYS A 207 -15.35 1.69 -9.97
C LYS A 207 -15.84 2.68 -8.93
N GLU A 208 -15.89 2.28 -7.66
CA GLU A 208 -16.29 3.14 -6.52
C GLU A 208 -15.39 4.38 -6.42
N GLU A 209 -14.07 4.18 -6.53
CA GLU A 209 -13.07 5.26 -6.53
C GLU A 209 -12.93 5.96 -7.89
N LYS A 210 -13.80 5.61 -8.83
CA LYS A 210 -13.88 6.13 -10.20
C LYS A 210 -12.64 5.93 -11.05
N ILE A 211 -11.61 5.22 -10.58
CA ILE A 211 -10.40 4.86 -11.34
C ILE A 211 -10.76 4.11 -12.63
N LEU A 212 -11.78 3.23 -12.55
CA LEU A 212 -12.38 2.53 -13.68
C LEU A 212 -13.80 3.07 -13.92
N GLY A 213 -13.99 3.82 -15.02
CA GLY A 213 -15.29 4.31 -15.46
C GLY A 213 -15.98 3.40 -16.47
N ILE A 214 -17.13 3.86 -17.00
CA ILE A 214 -17.90 3.14 -18.03
C ILE A 214 -17.07 2.93 -19.31
N ASN A 215 -16.21 3.90 -19.64
CA ASN A 215 -15.39 3.89 -20.86
C ASN A 215 -13.95 3.38 -20.61
N GLY A 216 -13.71 2.69 -19.48
CA GLY A 216 -12.37 2.23 -19.10
C GLY A 216 -11.70 3.15 -18.07
N LEU A 217 -10.36 3.08 -17.99
CA LEU A 217 -9.59 3.82 -17.01
C LEU A 217 -9.70 5.35 -17.21
N GLN A 218 -9.66 6.10 -16.11
CA GLN A 218 -9.62 7.57 -16.20
C GLN A 218 -8.36 8.08 -16.92
N ASN A 219 -8.50 9.23 -17.59
CA ASN A 219 -7.41 9.87 -18.34
C ASN A 219 -6.15 10.11 -17.48
N ALA A 220 -6.29 10.49 -16.21
CA ALA A 220 -5.14 10.69 -15.32
C ALA A 220 -4.35 9.39 -15.10
N VAL A 221 -5.03 8.24 -15.05
CA VAL A 221 -4.39 6.92 -14.92
C VAL A 221 -3.65 6.56 -16.21
N LEU A 222 -4.29 6.78 -17.37
CA LEU A 222 -3.66 6.56 -18.67
C LEU A 222 -2.39 7.42 -18.83
N LYS A 223 -2.49 8.71 -18.50
CA LYS A 223 -1.37 9.66 -18.53
C LYS A 223 -0.26 9.27 -17.56
N ALA A 224 -0.60 8.83 -16.35
CA ALA A 224 0.40 8.33 -15.40
C ALA A 224 1.14 7.10 -15.92
N SER A 225 0.42 6.16 -16.54
CA SER A 225 1.03 4.98 -17.19
C SER A 225 1.98 5.40 -18.31
N GLU A 226 1.56 6.32 -19.18
CA GLU A 226 2.37 6.83 -20.28
C GLU A 226 3.65 7.55 -19.79
N ILE A 227 3.54 8.38 -18.74
CA ILE A 227 4.70 9.02 -18.13
C ILE A 227 5.69 7.97 -17.62
N PHE A 228 5.20 6.93 -16.96
CA PHE A 228 6.07 5.87 -16.47
C PHE A 228 6.75 5.14 -17.62
N GLU A 229 5.98 4.80 -18.65
CA GLU A 229 6.48 4.11 -19.83
C GLU A 229 7.59 4.90 -20.54
N ASN A 230 7.33 6.16 -20.85
CA ASN A 230 8.26 7.01 -21.59
C ASN A 230 9.54 7.33 -20.79
N LYS A 231 9.44 7.48 -19.46
CA LYS A 231 10.59 7.90 -18.64
C LYS A 231 11.36 6.75 -18.03
N TYR A 232 10.68 5.67 -17.63
CA TYR A 232 11.25 4.67 -16.72
C TYR A 232 11.24 3.24 -17.26
N GLN A 233 10.43 2.91 -18.28
CA GLN A 233 10.36 1.54 -18.84
C GLN A 233 11.72 1.00 -19.28
N LYS A 234 12.55 1.86 -19.88
CA LYS A 234 13.94 1.54 -20.29
C LYS A 234 14.84 1.01 -19.17
N TYR A 235 14.46 1.20 -17.91
CA TYR A 235 15.19 0.69 -16.75
C TYR A 235 14.75 -0.72 -16.34
N LEU A 236 13.62 -1.21 -16.85
CA LEU A 236 13.08 -2.55 -16.60
C LEU A 236 13.56 -3.59 -17.63
N GLU A 237 13.87 -3.14 -18.84
CA GLU A 237 14.46 -3.97 -19.89
C GLU A 237 15.86 -4.41 -19.42
N ASN A 238 15.99 -5.70 -19.11
CA ASN A 238 17.19 -6.51 -18.78
C ASN A 238 17.01 -7.44 -17.56
N ASP A 239 15.89 -7.38 -16.83
CA ASP A 239 15.60 -8.36 -15.78
C ASP A 239 14.56 -9.36 -16.29
N GLU A 240 15.01 -10.54 -16.72
CA GLU A 240 14.12 -11.70 -16.85
C GLU A 240 13.59 -12.06 -15.44
N TYR A 241 12.27 -12.15 -15.30
CA TYR A 241 11.59 -12.53 -14.05
C TYR A 241 10.86 -13.86 -14.22
#